data_AF-A0A9X7TCQ6-F1
#
_entry.id   AF-A0A9X7TCQ6-F1
#
_cell.length_a   1.000
_cell.length_b   1.000
_cell.length_c   1.000
_cell.angle_alpha   90.00
_cell.angle_beta   90.00
_cell.angle_gamma   90.00
#
_symmetry.space_group_name_H-M   'P 1'
#
loop_
_entity.id
_entity.type
_entity.pdbx_description
1 polymer ?
#
loop_
_entity_poly.entity_id
_entity_poly.type
_entity_poly.pdbx_seq_one_letter_code
_entity_poly.pdbx_strand_id
1 'polypeptide(L)'
;MDCEKISLALIYLWIGESNEAKDIAKNCIETLRDSITGIREKIKGVKIKVEEEYLLPYYLRNEGINDDELVKLGLYELAKRIQLFSGDLKSKEYNGIKYSIINSGYKVVIKGFCKDCNGYKFKELKNGFIVQLDGLIYGEIIGNIREEDVIKEMESL
;
A
#
# COMPACT_ATOMS: atom_id res chain seq x y z
N MET A 1 5.61 9.23 14.43
CA MET A 1 4.35 9.76 13.85
C MET A 1 3.53 8.57 13.35
N ASP A 2 2.29 8.37 13.78
CA ASP A 2 1.56 7.10 13.52
C ASP A 2 1.35 6.77 12.03
N CYS A 3 1.44 7.78 11.16
CA CYS A 3 1.42 7.61 9.70
C CYS A 3 2.74 7.11 9.09
N GLU A 4 3.84 6.97 9.87
CA GLU A 4 5.12 6.43 9.37
C GLU A 4 4.99 5.02 8.80
N LYS A 5 4.00 4.25 9.28
CA LYS A 5 3.73 2.89 8.82
C LYS A 5 2.80 2.83 7.60
N ILE A 6 2.42 3.96 6.99
CA ILE A 6 1.47 3.96 5.88
C ILE A 6 2.00 3.19 4.66
N SER A 7 3.32 3.23 4.43
CA SER A 7 3.98 2.44 3.38
C SER A 7 3.80 0.94 3.62
N LEU A 8 3.98 0.50 4.86
CA LEU A 8 3.73 -0.89 5.26
C LEU A 8 2.25 -1.28 5.08
N ALA A 9 1.32 -0.38 5.39
CA ALA A 9 -0.10 -0.62 5.17
C ALA A 9 -0.45 -0.83 3.68
N LEU A 10 0.24 -0.14 2.76
CA LEU A 10 0.09 -0.39 1.32
C LEU A 10 0.59 -1.77 0.92
N ILE A 11 1.74 -2.20 1.47
CA ILE A 11 2.29 -3.53 1.23
C ILE A 11 1.33 -4.61 1.75
N TYR A 12 0.84 -4.43 2.97
CA TYR A 12 -0.16 -5.31 3.60
C TYR A 12 -1.43 -5.40 2.77
N LEU A 13 -1.97 -4.27 2.30
CA LEU A 13 -3.12 -4.27 1.41
C LEU A 13 -2.83 -5.04 0.11
N TRP A 14 -1.63 -4.88 -0.47
CA TRP A 14 -1.25 -5.54 -1.71
C TRP A 14 -1.15 -7.07 -1.58
N ILE A 15 -0.61 -7.58 -0.46
CA ILE A 15 -0.50 -9.01 -0.16
C ILE A 15 -1.77 -9.60 0.46
N GLY A 16 -2.78 -8.78 0.77
CA GLY A 16 -4.03 -9.24 1.35
C GLY A 16 -4.11 -9.25 2.88
N GLU A 17 -3.14 -8.67 3.61
CA GLU A 17 -3.23 -8.41 5.06
C GLU A 17 -4.12 -7.20 5.34
N SER A 18 -5.41 -7.36 5.05
CA SER A 18 -6.37 -6.26 5.06
C SER A 18 -6.62 -5.69 6.46
N ASN A 19 -6.56 -6.52 7.51
CA ASN A 19 -6.83 -6.11 8.89
C ASN A 19 -5.73 -5.21 9.43
N GLU A 20 -4.47 -5.64 9.32
CA GLU A 20 -3.31 -4.85 9.75
C GLU A 20 -3.19 -3.55 8.96
N ALA A 21 -3.43 -3.61 7.64
CA ALA A 21 -3.48 -2.41 6.81
C ALA A 21 -4.56 -1.42 7.29
N LYS A 22 -5.76 -1.94 7.63
CA LYS A 22 -6.89 -1.16 8.13
C LYS A 22 -6.59 -0.51 9.47
N ASP A 23 -5.94 -1.23 10.38
CA ASP A 23 -5.59 -0.70 11.71
C ASP A 23 -4.56 0.42 11.61
N ILE A 24 -3.51 0.24 10.78
CA ILE A 24 -2.53 1.31 10.52
C ILE A 24 -3.22 2.53 9.90
N ALA A 25 -4.09 2.31 8.91
CA ALA A 25 -4.82 3.39 8.26
C ALA A 25 -5.75 4.14 9.22
N LYS A 26 -6.48 3.41 10.07
CA LYS A 26 -7.37 3.99 11.08
C LYS A 26 -6.59 4.87 12.05
N ASN A 27 -5.45 4.39 12.56
CA ASN A 27 -4.60 5.17 13.46
C ASN A 27 -4.11 6.46 12.78
N CYS A 28 -3.64 6.38 11.53
CA CYS A 28 -3.20 7.56 10.79
C CYS A 28 -4.36 8.58 10.57
N ILE A 29 -5.57 8.11 10.28
CA ILE A 29 -6.77 8.95 10.14
C ILE A 29 -7.09 9.66 11.46
N GLU A 30 -7.05 8.94 12.58
CA GLU A 30 -7.34 9.49 13.91
C GLU A 30 -6.32 10.57 14.30
N THR A 31 -5.02 10.30 14.09
CA THR A 31 -3.94 11.26 14.37
C THR A 31 -4.03 12.55 13.54
N LEU A 32 -4.51 12.46 12.29
CA LEU A 32 -4.57 13.61 11.38
C LEU A 32 -5.92 14.34 11.37
N ARG A 33 -6.99 13.76 11.91
CA ARG A 33 -8.39 14.23 11.73
C ARG A 33 -8.58 15.73 11.99
N ASP A 34 -8.07 16.23 13.10
CA ASP A 34 -8.28 17.62 13.50
C ASP A 34 -7.50 18.57 12.58
N SER A 35 -6.24 18.25 12.30
CA SER A 35 -5.39 19.04 11.39
C SER A 35 -6.00 19.15 9.99
N ILE A 36 -6.59 18.06 9.49
CA ILE A 36 -7.17 18.01 8.15
C ILE A 36 -8.43 18.85 8.02
N THR A 37 -9.21 18.97 9.10
CA THR A 37 -10.42 19.78 9.10
C THR A 37 -10.08 21.25 8.81
N GLY A 38 -9.09 21.80 9.54
CA GLY A 38 -8.61 23.16 9.30
C GLY A 38 -7.98 23.36 7.92
N ILE A 39 -7.16 22.42 7.45
CA ILE A 39 -6.54 22.48 6.12
C ILE A 39 -7.62 22.52 5.02
N ARG A 40 -8.66 21.69 5.11
CA ARG A 40 -9.75 21.65 4.13
C ARG A 40 -10.56 22.93 4.10
N GLU A 41 -10.82 23.54 5.25
CA GLU A 41 -11.53 24.83 5.32
C GLU A 41 -10.73 25.95 4.64
N LYS A 42 -9.42 26.04 4.89
CA LYS A 42 -8.52 26.98 4.19
C LYS A 42 -8.55 26.76 2.68
N ILE A 43 -8.39 25.51 2.23
CA ILE A 43 -8.43 25.16 0.80
C ILE A 43 -9.77 25.55 0.17
N LYS A 44 -10.88 25.29 0.86
CA LYS A 44 -12.22 25.68 0.37
C LYS A 44 -12.34 27.19 0.25
N GLY A 45 -11.86 27.95 1.24
CA GLY A 45 -11.81 29.41 1.20
C GLY A 45 -11.00 29.94 0.02
N VAL A 46 -9.83 29.35 -0.24
CA VAL A 46 -9.01 29.67 -1.41
C VAL A 46 -9.77 29.40 -2.71
N LYS A 47 -10.34 28.19 -2.87
CA LYS A 47 -11.04 27.79 -4.10
C LYS A 47 -12.19 28.70 -4.49
N ILE A 48 -12.85 29.34 -3.52
CA ILE A 48 -13.94 30.30 -3.77
C ILE A 48 -13.39 31.63 -4.34
N LYS A 49 -12.17 32.02 -3.97
CA LYS A 49 -11.53 33.29 -4.37
C LYS A 49 -10.78 33.20 -5.70
N VAL A 50 -10.42 32.00 -6.14
CA VAL A 50 -9.56 31.77 -7.31
C VAL A 50 -10.41 31.79 -8.58
N GLU A 51 -10.15 32.76 -9.46
CA GLU A 51 -10.86 32.90 -10.74
C GLU A 51 -10.37 31.89 -11.79
N GLU A 52 -9.07 31.58 -11.79
CA GLU A 52 -8.43 30.71 -12.79
C GLU A 52 -7.65 29.58 -12.11
N GLU A 53 -7.86 28.34 -12.54
CA GLU A 53 -7.35 27.13 -11.85
C GLU A 53 -5.83 27.11 -11.71
N TYR A 54 -5.08 27.63 -12.68
CA TYR A 54 -3.61 27.66 -12.63
C TYR A 54 -3.07 28.60 -11.54
N LEU A 55 -3.88 29.54 -11.03
CA LEU A 55 -3.53 30.42 -9.91
C LEU A 55 -3.68 29.73 -8.55
N LEU A 56 -4.38 28.59 -8.49
CA LEU A 56 -4.66 27.89 -7.24
C LEU A 56 -3.41 27.62 -6.38
N PRO A 57 -2.29 27.11 -6.92
CA PRO A 57 -1.08 26.90 -6.11
C PRO A 57 -0.52 28.17 -5.49
N TYR A 58 -0.61 29.31 -6.20
CA TYR A 58 -0.16 30.61 -5.70
C TYR A 58 -1.01 31.08 -4.51
N TYR A 59 -2.34 31.02 -4.64
CA TYR A 59 -3.24 31.44 -3.56
C TYR A 59 -3.19 30.51 -2.34
N LEU A 60 -3.02 29.20 -2.54
CA LEU A 60 -2.82 28.25 -1.43
C LEU A 60 -1.61 28.64 -0.58
N ARG A 61 -0.48 28.98 -1.21
CA ARG A 61 0.73 29.44 -0.51
C ARG A 61 0.52 30.76 0.21
N ASN A 62 -0.19 31.71 -0.39
CA ASN A 62 -0.48 33.01 0.24
C ASN A 62 -1.34 32.89 1.50
N GLU A 63 -2.25 31.91 1.56
CA GLU A 63 -3.05 31.60 2.75
C GLU A 63 -2.29 30.71 3.75
N GLY A 64 -0.98 30.54 3.56
CA GLY A 64 -0.10 29.84 4.49
C GLY A 64 -0.16 28.32 4.41
N ILE A 65 -0.72 27.75 3.34
CA ILE A 65 -0.70 26.30 3.12
C ILE A 65 0.67 25.89 2.62
N ASN A 66 1.39 25.16 3.47
CA ASN A 66 2.76 24.71 3.22
C ASN A 66 2.82 23.23 2.82
N ASP A 67 4.03 22.77 2.47
CA ASP A 67 4.27 21.40 2.03
C ASP A 67 3.87 20.37 3.08
N ASP A 68 4.09 20.63 4.37
CA ASP A 68 3.68 19.75 5.47
C ASP A 68 2.17 19.57 5.56
N GLU A 69 1.39 20.65 5.39
CA GLU A 69 -0.09 20.58 5.35
C GLU A 69 -0.57 19.76 4.14
N LEU A 70 0.07 19.92 2.98
CA LEU A 70 -0.26 19.13 1.78
C LEU A 70 0.11 17.65 1.95
N VAL A 71 1.25 17.35 2.57
CA VAL A 71 1.68 15.98 2.89
C VAL A 71 0.70 15.34 3.87
N LYS A 72 0.29 16.03 4.93
CA LYS A 72 -0.74 15.53 5.85
C LYS A 72 -2.04 15.23 5.13
N LEU A 73 -2.49 16.11 4.25
CA LEU A 73 -3.69 15.88 3.44
C LEU A 73 -3.55 14.64 2.55
N GLY A 74 -2.42 14.50 1.85
CA GLY A 74 -2.11 13.33 1.04
C GLY A 74 -2.13 12.03 1.84
N LEU A 75 -1.48 12.01 3.01
CA LEU A 75 -1.44 10.86 3.91
C LEU A 75 -2.83 10.49 4.44
N TYR A 76 -3.64 11.48 4.81
CA TYR A 76 -5.00 11.25 5.27
C TYR A 76 -5.89 10.63 4.18
N GLU A 77 -5.84 11.16 2.96
CA GLU A 77 -6.60 10.59 1.84
C GLU A 77 -6.11 9.19 1.46
N LEU A 78 -4.80 8.96 1.51
CA LEU A 78 -4.21 7.64 1.28
C LEU A 78 -4.70 6.63 2.33
N ALA A 79 -4.68 7.00 3.62
CA ALA A 79 -5.18 6.16 4.70
C ALA A 79 -6.68 5.84 4.52
N LYS A 80 -7.50 6.83 4.14
CA LYS A 80 -8.91 6.61 3.81
C LYS A 80 -9.11 5.58 2.69
N ARG A 81 -8.29 5.67 1.63
CA ARG A 81 -8.33 4.68 0.54
C ARG A 81 -7.96 3.29 1.02
N ILE A 82 -6.90 3.16 1.82
CA ILE A 82 -6.53 1.86 2.41
C ILE A 82 -7.70 1.28 3.20
N GLN A 83 -8.32 2.06 4.09
CA GLN A 83 -9.46 1.59 4.88
C GLN A 83 -10.66 1.16 4.02
N LEU A 84 -10.88 1.84 2.89
CA LEU A 84 -11.96 1.52 1.94
C LEU A 84 -11.68 0.23 1.16
N PHE A 85 -10.42 -0.01 0.78
CA PHE A 85 -10.02 -1.17 -0.02
C PHE A 85 -9.60 -2.39 0.82
N SER A 86 -9.42 -2.23 2.13
CA SER A 86 -9.26 -3.34 3.07
C SER A 86 -10.54 -4.19 3.09
N GLY A 87 -10.44 -5.42 2.60
CA GLY A 87 -11.54 -6.41 2.56
C GLY A 87 -11.28 -7.62 3.45
N ASP A 88 -11.97 -8.73 3.16
CA ASP A 88 -11.83 -10.00 3.91
C ASP A 88 -10.70 -10.91 3.41
N LEU A 89 -9.84 -10.40 2.53
CA LEU A 89 -8.66 -11.15 2.10
C LEU A 89 -7.80 -11.47 3.33
N LYS A 90 -7.33 -12.71 3.37
CA LYS A 90 -6.42 -13.19 4.39
C LYS A 90 -5.16 -13.69 3.72
N SER A 91 -4.05 -13.11 4.12
CA SER A 91 -2.74 -13.68 3.84
C SER A 91 -2.57 -14.95 4.64
N LYS A 92 -1.61 -15.75 4.22
CA LYS A 92 -1.02 -16.82 5.00
C LYS A 92 0.38 -16.41 5.39
N GLU A 93 0.90 -17.05 6.43
CA GLU A 93 2.26 -16.82 6.89
C GLU A 93 3.02 -18.15 6.90
N TYR A 94 4.24 -18.13 6.36
CA TYR A 94 5.12 -19.28 6.35
C TYR A 94 6.58 -18.81 6.40
N ASN A 95 7.36 -19.32 7.37
CA ASN A 95 8.78 -18.98 7.57
C ASN A 95 9.08 -17.46 7.55
N GLY A 96 8.22 -16.65 8.15
CA GLY A 96 8.38 -15.19 8.22
C GLY A 96 7.99 -14.43 6.94
N ILE A 97 7.47 -15.14 5.93
CA ILE A 97 6.90 -14.55 4.71
C ILE A 97 5.37 -14.51 4.85
N LYS A 98 4.80 -13.33 4.74
CA LYS A 98 3.34 -13.13 4.60
C LYS A 98 3.00 -13.14 3.12
N TYR A 99 2.04 -13.93 2.68
CA TYR A 99 1.73 -14.07 1.26
C TYR A 99 0.25 -14.32 0.97
N SER A 100 -0.15 -14.03 -0.26
CA SER A 100 -1.41 -14.48 -0.85
C SER A 100 -1.17 -15.10 -2.23
N ILE A 101 -2.04 -16.05 -2.55
CA ILE A 101 -2.05 -16.75 -3.83
C ILE A 101 -3.39 -16.50 -4.51
N ILE A 102 -3.32 -16.05 -5.75
CA ILE A 102 -4.47 -15.84 -6.62
C ILE A 102 -4.39 -16.87 -7.74
N ASN A 103 -5.27 -17.86 -7.71
CA ASN A 103 -5.33 -18.90 -8.73
C ASN A 103 -6.53 -18.66 -9.66
N SER A 104 -6.27 -18.36 -10.94
CA SER A 104 -7.28 -18.18 -11.98
C SER A 104 -7.52 -19.43 -12.84
N GLY A 105 -7.00 -20.59 -12.43
CA GLY A 105 -7.09 -21.89 -13.12
C GLY A 105 -6.01 -22.11 -14.18
N TYR A 106 -5.72 -21.10 -15.01
CA TYR A 106 -4.65 -21.14 -16.02
C TYR A 106 -3.37 -20.42 -15.59
N LYS A 107 -3.44 -19.63 -14.50
CA LYS A 107 -2.34 -18.85 -13.96
C LYS A 107 -2.48 -18.73 -12.45
N VAL A 108 -1.36 -18.86 -11.76
CA VAL A 108 -1.23 -18.64 -10.33
C VAL A 108 -0.33 -17.43 -10.13
N VAL A 109 -0.82 -16.44 -9.39
CA VAL A 109 -0.06 -15.25 -8.99
C VAL A 109 0.20 -15.31 -7.50
N ILE A 110 1.44 -15.02 -7.14
CA ILE A 110 1.94 -15.03 -5.78
C ILE A 110 2.33 -13.61 -5.43
N LYS A 111 1.87 -13.14 -4.29
CA LYS A 111 2.29 -11.86 -3.71
C LYS A 111 2.75 -12.15 -2.30
N GLY A 112 3.95 -11.72 -1.97
CA GLY A 112 4.53 -11.94 -0.65
C GLY A 112 5.26 -10.73 -0.13
N PHE A 113 5.47 -10.73 1.18
CA PHE A 113 6.29 -9.76 1.87
C PHE A 113 7.11 -10.44 2.96
N CYS A 114 8.41 -10.16 2.95
CA CYS A 114 9.37 -10.57 3.97
C CYS A 114 10.11 -9.33 4.46
N LYS A 115 9.99 -9.02 5.76
CA LYS A 115 10.51 -7.78 6.33
C LYS A 115 12.04 -7.68 6.27
N ASP A 116 12.72 -8.80 6.45
CA ASP A 116 14.19 -8.84 6.58
C ASP A 116 14.89 -9.28 5.28
N CYS A 117 14.12 -9.47 4.20
CA CYS A 117 14.64 -9.88 2.90
C CYS A 117 15.05 -8.66 2.07
N ASN A 118 16.35 -8.36 2.00
CA ASN A 118 16.86 -7.21 1.25
C ASN A 118 17.44 -7.61 -0.11
N GLY A 119 17.49 -6.64 -1.03
CA GLY A 119 18.09 -6.80 -2.34
C GLY A 119 17.19 -7.50 -3.36
N TYR A 120 17.79 -7.81 -4.51
CA TYR A 120 17.11 -8.42 -5.64
C TYR A 120 17.44 -9.91 -5.74
N LYS A 121 16.41 -10.74 -5.90
CA LYS A 121 16.55 -12.16 -6.25
C LYS A 121 15.56 -12.49 -7.35
N PHE A 122 15.98 -13.36 -8.26
CA PHE A 122 15.14 -13.83 -9.35
C PHE A 122 15.37 -15.32 -9.57
N LYS A 123 14.27 -16.05 -9.76
CA LYS A 123 14.29 -17.46 -10.07
C LYS A 123 13.34 -17.73 -11.22
N GLU A 124 13.88 -18.30 -12.29
CA GLU A 124 13.08 -18.86 -13.37
C GLU A 124 12.53 -20.21 -12.95
N LEU A 125 11.24 -20.44 -13.20
CA LEU A 125 10.55 -21.69 -12.96
C LEU A 125 10.22 -22.33 -14.31
N LYS A 126 9.99 -23.63 -14.33
CA LYS A 126 9.67 -24.37 -15.57
C LYS A 126 8.55 -23.73 -16.40
N ASN A 127 7.55 -23.15 -15.75
CA ASN A 127 6.39 -22.50 -16.38
C ASN A 127 6.14 -21.09 -15.80
N GLY A 128 7.16 -20.37 -15.35
CA GLY A 128 6.93 -19.12 -14.64
C GLY A 128 8.19 -18.48 -14.07
N PHE A 129 8.00 -17.58 -13.13
CA PHE A 129 9.11 -16.93 -12.43
C PHE A 129 8.67 -16.47 -11.03
N ILE A 130 9.66 -16.26 -10.16
CA ILE A 130 9.49 -15.52 -8.92
C ILE A 130 10.60 -14.49 -8.81
N VAL A 131 10.24 -13.28 -8.41
CA VAL A 131 11.15 -12.17 -8.17
C VAL A 131 10.93 -11.66 -6.75
N GLN A 132 12.03 -11.33 -6.09
CA GLN A 132 12.06 -10.58 -4.85
C GLN A 132 12.79 -9.26 -5.08
N LEU A 133 12.24 -8.17 -4.54
CA LEU A 133 12.89 -6.87 -4.47
C LEU A 133 12.58 -6.21 -3.12
N ASP A 134 13.61 -6.03 -2.29
CA ASP A 134 13.53 -5.34 -0.99
C ASP A 134 12.28 -5.70 -0.17
N GLY A 135 12.11 -7.00 0.03
CA GLY A 135 11.06 -7.60 0.85
C GLY A 135 9.79 -7.94 0.09
N LEU A 136 9.52 -7.29 -1.05
CA LEU A 136 8.38 -7.63 -1.90
C LEU A 136 8.69 -8.85 -2.74
N ILE A 137 7.80 -9.84 -2.70
CA ILE A 137 7.89 -11.07 -3.49
C ILE A 137 6.72 -11.08 -4.47
N TYR A 138 7.03 -11.32 -5.74
CA TYR A 138 6.03 -11.49 -6.79
C TYR A 138 6.36 -12.70 -7.64
N GLY A 139 5.37 -13.53 -7.92
CA GLY A 139 5.56 -14.68 -8.80
C GLY A 139 4.37 -14.91 -9.70
N GLU A 140 4.65 -15.42 -10.90
CA GLU A 140 3.65 -15.88 -11.84
C GLU A 140 3.99 -17.28 -12.33
N ILE A 141 3.01 -18.16 -12.31
CA ILE A 141 3.16 -19.54 -12.78
C ILE A 141 2.00 -19.89 -13.70
N ILE A 142 2.30 -20.37 -14.89
CA ILE A 142 1.31 -20.82 -15.88
C ILE A 142 0.90 -22.26 -15.56
N GLY A 143 -0.41 -22.48 -15.57
CA GLY A 143 -1.05 -23.75 -15.24
C GLY A 143 -1.66 -23.76 -13.83
N ASN A 144 -2.24 -24.90 -13.47
CA ASN A 144 -2.79 -25.12 -12.14
C ASN A 144 -1.75 -25.84 -11.28
N ILE A 145 -1.12 -25.12 -10.36
CA ILE A 145 -0.10 -25.65 -9.45
C ILE A 145 -0.65 -25.64 -8.02
N ARG A 146 -0.27 -26.65 -7.23
CA ARG A 146 -0.62 -26.71 -5.82
C ARG A 146 0.15 -25.65 -5.05
N GLU A 147 -0.53 -25.03 -4.10
CA GLU A 147 0.04 -24.02 -3.22
C GLU A 147 1.30 -24.51 -2.46
N GLU A 148 1.35 -25.78 -2.08
CA GLU A 148 2.52 -26.39 -1.43
C GLU A 148 3.79 -26.34 -2.28
N ASP A 149 3.65 -26.55 -3.59
CA ASP A 149 4.77 -26.52 -4.52
C ASP A 149 5.27 -25.08 -4.71
N VAL A 150 4.36 -24.13 -4.72
CA VAL A 150 4.67 -22.69 -4.77
C VAL A 150 5.49 -22.25 -3.56
N ILE A 151 5.09 -22.66 -2.36
CA ILE A 151 5.73 -22.25 -1.11
C ILE A 151 7.20 -22.73 -1.08
N LYS A 152 7.48 -23.96 -1.53
CA LYS A 152 8.85 -24.48 -1.63
C LYS A 152 9.72 -23.66 -2.59
N GLU A 153 9.15 -23.21 -3.70
CA GLU A 153 9.87 -22.36 -4.64
C GLU A 153 10.22 -21.00 -4.01
N MET A 154 9.35 -20.46 -3.15
CA MET A 154 9.63 -19.23 -2.39
C MET A 154 10.73 -19.41 -1.34
N GLU A 155 10.86 -20.59 -0.70
CA GLU A 155 11.94 -20.85 0.28
C GLU A 155 13.34 -20.74 -0.34
N SER A 156 13.45 -21.05 -1.63
CA SER A 156 14.72 -21.08 -2.34
C SER A 156 15.21 -19.71 -2.82
N LEU A 157 14.48 -18.63 -2.50
CA LEU A 157 14.89 -17.25 -2.76
C LEU A 157 15.84 -16.77 -1.66
#